data_AF-A0A6N6JJX9-F1
#
_entry.id   AF-A0A6N6JJX9-F1
#
_cell.length_a   1.000
_cell.length_b   1.000
_cell.length_c   1.000
_cell.angle_alpha   90.00
_cell.angle_beta   90.00
_cell.angle_gamma   90.00
#
_symmetry.space_group_name_H-M   'P 1'
#
loop_
_entity.id
_entity.type
_entity.pdbx_description
1 polymer ?
#
loop_
_entity_poly.entity_id
_entity_poly.type
_entity_poly.pdbx_seq_one_letter_code
_entity_poly.pdbx_strand_id
1 'polypeptide(L)'
;MSATVTPREYRVDPSRLASGTWCHSRDRQIGEGDISASYSADKIGMEGKVRKPFAWQNALWVCTGMQSYGDFRAAEAYRLVPERFFSGEPTTYNEVACLPDAERFKPEGFYHGMRVRSGKHEFILVGPSVKFLPKEDSETIEQADLFDAL
;
A
#
# COMPACT_ATOMS: atom_id res chain seq x y z
N MET A 1 -14.99 21.76 12.97
CA MET A 1 -14.56 20.56 13.71
C MET A 1 -14.14 19.52 12.68
N SER A 2 -12.84 19.25 12.51
CA SER A 2 -12.38 18.22 11.58
C SER A 2 -12.65 16.85 12.19
N ALA A 3 -13.41 16.02 11.48
CA ALA A 3 -13.58 14.62 11.85
C ALA A 3 -12.21 13.94 11.88
N THR A 4 -11.93 13.21 12.96
CA THR A 4 -10.73 12.38 13.05
C THR A 4 -10.88 11.29 11.99
N VAL A 5 -10.17 11.42 10.87
CA VAL A 5 -10.11 10.37 9.85
C VAL A 5 -9.29 9.24 10.44
N THR A 6 -9.95 8.26 11.04
CA THR A 6 -9.28 7.02 11.47
C THR A 6 -8.75 6.34 10.21
N PRO A 7 -7.43 6.05 10.11
CA PRO A 7 -6.88 5.33 8.98
C PRO A 7 -7.63 4.00 8.84
N ARG A 8 -8.14 3.72 7.64
CA ARG A 8 -8.83 2.46 7.40
C ARG A 8 -7.80 1.33 7.51
N GLU A 9 -8.20 0.24 8.15
CA GLU A 9 -7.35 -0.93 8.34
C GLU A 9 -7.95 -2.14 7.61
N TYR A 10 -7.09 -2.97 7.03
CA TYR A 10 -7.46 -4.24 6.43
C TYR A 10 -6.60 -5.36 6.97
N ARG A 11 -7.25 -6.47 7.31
CA ARG A 11 -6.59 -7.71 7.72
C ARG A 11 -6.34 -8.58 6.48
N VAL A 12 -5.09 -8.94 6.24
CA VAL A 12 -4.64 -9.77 5.11
C VAL A 12 -3.87 -10.98 5.58
N ASP A 13 -3.80 -12.00 4.72
CA ASP A 13 -2.92 -13.14 4.96
C ASP A 13 -1.48 -12.67 5.25
N PRO A 14 -0.84 -13.13 6.34
CA PRO A 14 0.52 -12.71 6.71
C PRO A 14 1.55 -12.90 5.59
N SER A 15 1.37 -13.91 4.72
CA SER A 15 2.27 -14.17 3.59
C SER A 15 2.32 -13.00 2.59
N ARG A 16 1.28 -12.18 2.50
CA ARG A 16 1.26 -10.97 1.64
C ARG A 16 2.15 -9.86 2.17
N LEU A 17 2.45 -9.88 3.48
CA LEU A 17 3.31 -8.92 4.18
C LEU A 17 4.72 -9.47 4.44
N ALA A 18 5.01 -10.69 3.95
CA ALA A 18 6.31 -11.32 4.12
C ALA A 18 7.39 -10.52 3.38
N SER A 19 8.52 -10.27 4.04
CA SER A 19 9.67 -9.63 3.38
C SER A 19 10.38 -10.54 2.39
N GLY A 20 10.12 -11.84 2.45
CA GLY A 20 10.91 -12.85 1.78
C GLY A 20 12.35 -12.91 2.29
N THR A 21 13.20 -13.59 1.52
CA THR A 21 14.64 -13.74 1.78
C THR A 21 15.41 -13.52 0.48
N TRP A 22 16.54 -12.82 0.57
CA TRP A 22 17.43 -12.65 -0.57
C TRP A 22 18.07 -13.98 -0.93
N CYS A 23 17.93 -14.41 -2.18
CA CYS A 23 18.56 -15.63 -2.68
C CYS A 23 19.75 -15.28 -3.57
N HIS A 24 20.95 -15.45 -3.05
CA HIS A 24 22.20 -15.18 -3.80
C HIS A 24 22.32 -16.00 -5.08
N SER A 25 21.84 -17.25 -5.09
CA SER A 25 21.92 -18.10 -6.29
C SER A 25 21.03 -17.64 -7.45
N ARG A 26 19.94 -16.92 -7.15
CA ARG A 26 18.97 -16.44 -8.15
C ARG A 26 19.00 -14.92 -8.32
N ASP A 27 19.90 -14.25 -7.61
CA ASP A 27 20.07 -12.80 -7.57
C ASP A 27 18.75 -12.03 -7.41
N ARG A 28 17.87 -12.53 -6.52
CA ARG A 28 16.54 -11.94 -6.29
C ARG A 28 15.97 -12.29 -4.92
N GLN A 29 15.01 -11.49 -4.48
CA GLN A 29 14.15 -11.80 -3.34
C GLN A 29 13.23 -13.00 -3.65
N ILE A 30 13.08 -13.93 -2.71
CA ILE A 30 12.19 -15.10 -2.82
C ILE A 30 11.25 -15.13 -1.61
N GLY A 31 9.99 -15.49 -1.83
CA GLY A 31 8.99 -15.59 -0.77
C GLY A 31 8.52 -14.23 -0.22
N GLU A 32 8.81 -13.15 -0.95
CA GLU A 32 8.27 -11.83 -0.64
C GLU A 32 6.79 -11.78 -1.01
N GLY A 33 5.98 -11.26 -0.09
CA GLY A 33 4.56 -11.02 -0.30
C GLY A 33 4.33 -9.88 -1.29
N ASP A 34 3.20 -9.90 -1.99
CA ASP A 34 2.89 -8.92 -3.03
C ASP A 34 2.74 -7.49 -2.50
N ILE A 35 2.27 -7.30 -1.26
CA ILE A 35 2.19 -5.98 -0.62
C ILE A 35 3.60 -5.47 -0.32
N SER A 36 4.48 -6.29 0.27
CA SER A 36 5.87 -5.92 0.54
C SER A 36 6.65 -5.63 -0.75
N ALA A 37 6.51 -6.49 -1.77
CA ALA A 37 7.14 -6.31 -3.08
C ALA A 37 6.68 -5.03 -3.80
N SER A 38 5.51 -4.49 -3.43
CA SER A 38 4.97 -3.25 -3.99
C SER A 38 5.54 -1.98 -3.32
N TYR A 39 6.29 -2.08 -2.22
CA TYR A 39 6.82 -0.92 -1.49
C TYR A 39 7.56 0.01 -2.46
N SER A 40 7.21 1.30 -2.49
CA SER A 40 7.67 2.22 -3.56
C SER A 40 8.03 3.63 -3.10
N ALA A 41 8.13 3.92 -1.80
CA ALA A 41 8.41 5.28 -1.33
C ALA A 41 9.72 5.86 -1.90
N ASP A 42 10.78 5.04 -1.95
CA ASP A 42 12.06 5.37 -2.57
C ASP A 42 11.91 5.68 -4.07
N LYS A 43 11.16 4.85 -4.79
CA LYS A 43 10.95 5.00 -6.24
C LYS A 43 10.06 6.19 -6.59
N ILE A 44 9.10 6.53 -5.74
CA ILE A 44 8.24 7.70 -5.92
C ILE A 44 9.08 8.96 -5.78
N GLY A 45 9.88 9.06 -4.70
CA GLY A 45 10.71 10.24 -4.43
C GLY A 45 11.82 10.46 -5.45
N MET A 46 12.42 9.39 -5.96
CA MET A 46 13.57 9.50 -6.88
C MET A 46 13.18 9.52 -8.36
N GLU A 47 12.13 8.80 -8.75
CA GLU A 47 11.84 8.52 -10.15
C GLU A 47 10.40 8.84 -10.57
N GLY A 48 9.51 9.18 -9.63
CA GLY A 48 8.07 9.28 -9.90
C GLY A 48 7.47 7.95 -10.39
N LYS A 49 8.03 6.83 -9.94
CA LYS A 49 7.61 5.48 -10.35
C LYS A 49 7.16 4.66 -9.15
N VAL A 50 6.37 3.64 -9.43
CA VAL A 50 6.03 2.59 -8.48
C VAL A 50 6.48 1.23 -9.01
N ARG A 51 6.80 0.33 -8.07
CA ARG A 51 6.98 -1.11 -8.35
C ARG A 51 5.64 -1.72 -8.80
N LYS A 52 5.59 -3.04 -8.99
CA LYS A 52 4.37 -3.73 -9.40
C LYS A 52 3.28 -3.51 -8.33
N PRO A 53 2.13 -2.89 -8.67
CA PRO A 53 1.03 -2.73 -7.74
C PRO A 53 0.43 -4.07 -7.33
N PHE A 54 -0.17 -4.11 -6.15
CA PHE A 54 -0.94 -5.26 -5.69
C PHE A 54 -2.44 -5.00 -5.85
N ALA A 55 -3.21 -6.08 -5.98
CA ALA A 55 -4.67 -6.00 -6.04
C ALA A 55 -5.28 -6.22 -4.65
N TRP A 56 -6.27 -5.41 -4.31
CA TRP A 56 -7.10 -5.60 -3.12
C TRP A 56 -8.48 -4.97 -3.31
N GLN A 57 -9.54 -5.73 -3.03
CA GLN A 57 -10.93 -5.30 -3.16
C GLN A 57 -11.23 -4.60 -4.51
N ASN A 58 -10.87 -5.26 -5.62
CA ASN A 58 -11.07 -4.76 -6.98
C ASN A 58 -10.39 -3.42 -7.30
N ALA A 59 -9.39 -3.02 -6.52
CA ALA A 59 -8.58 -1.83 -6.77
C ALA A 59 -7.08 -2.19 -6.78
N LEU A 60 -6.30 -1.35 -7.47
CA LEU A 60 -4.85 -1.40 -7.43
C LEU A 60 -4.33 -0.53 -6.30
N TRP A 61 -3.30 -1.01 -5.63
CA TRP A 61 -2.69 -0.37 -4.49
C TRP A 61 -1.17 -0.43 -4.60
N VAL A 62 -0.50 0.50 -3.93
CA VAL A 62 0.95 0.48 -3.78
C VAL A 62 1.33 0.78 -2.35
N CYS A 63 2.26 0.00 -1.81
CA CYS A 63 2.80 0.22 -0.49
C CYS A 63 3.76 1.43 -0.50
N THR A 64 3.56 2.34 0.46
CA THR A 64 4.36 3.56 0.66
C THR A 64 5.04 3.60 2.03
N GLY A 65 4.70 2.67 2.92
CA GLY A 65 5.30 2.54 4.24
C GLY A 65 5.31 1.09 4.69
N MET A 66 6.39 0.67 5.34
CA MET A 66 6.49 -0.63 6.01
C MET A 66 6.90 -0.40 7.46
N GLN A 67 6.18 -1.03 8.38
CA GLN A 67 6.45 -0.95 9.82
C GLN A 67 6.56 -2.37 10.38
N SER A 68 7.56 -2.59 11.23
CA SER A 68 7.75 -3.86 11.95
C SER A 68 7.34 -3.67 13.40
N TYR A 69 6.51 -4.58 13.90
CA TYR A 69 5.97 -4.59 15.25
C TYR A 69 6.29 -5.94 15.88
N GLY A 70 7.48 -6.06 16.48
CA GLY A 70 7.95 -7.32 17.08
C GLY A 70 7.85 -8.47 16.08
N ASP A 71 6.81 -9.29 16.26
CA ASP A 71 6.58 -10.53 15.53
C ASP A 71 5.83 -10.35 14.20
N PHE A 72 5.31 -9.16 13.90
CA PHE A 72 4.57 -8.92 12.66
C PHE A 72 4.98 -7.66 11.90
N ARG A 73 4.54 -7.56 10.65
CA ARG A 73 4.73 -6.39 9.79
C ARG A 73 3.40 -5.78 9.42
N ALA A 74 3.37 -4.47 9.29
CA ALA A 74 2.26 -3.74 8.71
C ALA A 74 2.74 -2.94 7.49
N ALA A 75 1.84 -2.73 6.55
CA ALA A 75 2.10 -1.89 5.39
C ALA A 75 1.12 -0.73 5.34
N GLU A 76 1.62 0.46 5.07
CA GLU A 76 0.81 1.61 4.66
C GLU A 76 0.77 1.65 3.13
N ALA A 77 -0.42 1.84 2.56
CA ALA A 77 -0.60 1.86 1.12
C ALA A 77 -1.63 2.89 0.66
N TYR A 78 -1.44 3.36 -0.58
CA TYR A 78 -2.37 4.23 -1.29
C TYR A 78 -3.00 3.49 -2.46
N ARG A 79 -4.21 3.89 -2.81
CA ARG A 79 -4.88 3.38 -4.01
C ARG A 79 -4.27 4.04 -5.25
N LEU A 80 -4.16 3.27 -6.32
CA LEU A 80 -3.79 3.77 -7.64
C LEU A 80 -5.04 3.88 -8.51
N VAL A 81 -5.22 5.06 -9.08
CA VAL A 81 -6.32 5.35 -10.00
C VAL A 81 -5.72 5.91 -11.31
N PRO A 82 -6.14 5.42 -12.49
CA PRO A 82 -5.71 6.03 -13.75
C PRO A 82 -6.02 7.52 -13.77
N GLU A 83 -5.11 8.35 -14.25
CA GLU A 83 -5.20 9.82 -14.16
C GLU A 83 -6.54 10.38 -14.68
N ARG A 84 -7.08 9.82 -15.77
CA ARG A 84 -8.39 10.20 -16.33
C ARG A 84 -9.58 10.10 -15.36
N PHE A 85 -9.44 9.36 -14.26
CA PHE A 85 -10.49 9.17 -13.25
C PHE A 85 -10.21 9.98 -11.98
N PHE A 86 -9.17 10.80 -11.96
CA PHE A 86 -8.86 11.72 -10.87
C PHE A 86 -9.41 13.11 -11.22
N SER A 87 -10.22 13.68 -10.32
CA SER A 87 -10.88 14.97 -10.53
C SER A 87 -10.11 16.17 -9.98
N GLY A 88 -8.94 15.95 -9.37
CA GLY A 88 -8.09 17.02 -8.83
C GLY A 88 -6.91 17.34 -9.74
N GLU A 89 -6.12 18.35 -9.36
CA GLU A 89 -4.86 18.68 -10.04
C GLU A 89 -3.75 17.72 -9.61
N PRO A 90 -3.15 16.96 -10.55
CA PRO A 90 -2.03 16.09 -10.24
C PRO A 90 -0.80 16.87 -9.78
N THR A 91 -0.08 16.34 -8.80
CA THR A 91 1.20 16.86 -8.32
C THR A 91 2.32 15.84 -8.50
N THR A 92 3.53 16.21 -8.14
CA THR A 92 4.70 15.34 -8.07
C THR A 92 5.28 15.33 -6.66
N TYR A 93 6.08 14.31 -6.35
CA TYR A 93 6.76 14.24 -5.06
C TYR A 93 7.57 15.51 -4.75
N ASN A 94 8.34 16.01 -5.72
CA ASN A 94 9.22 17.17 -5.51
C ASN A 94 8.43 18.45 -5.22
N GLU A 95 7.30 18.65 -5.90
CA GLU A 95 6.43 19.81 -5.63
C GLU A 95 5.91 19.78 -4.20
N VAL A 96 5.41 18.64 -3.73
CA VAL A 96 4.87 18.51 -2.37
C VAL A 96 5.97 18.52 -1.32
N ALA A 97 7.11 17.88 -1.57
CA ALA A 97 8.23 17.80 -0.62
C ALA A 97 8.83 19.18 -0.28
N CYS A 98 8.73 20.14 -1.20
CA CYS A 98 9.18 21.52 -1.00
C CYS A 98 8.17 22.40 -0.24
N LEU A 99 6.95 21.92 0.02
CA LEU A 99 5.94 22.69 0.75
C LEU A 99 6.23 22.75 2.26
N PRO A 100 5.72 23.76 2.98
CA PRO A 100 5.72 23.77 4.45
C PRO A 100 5.02 22.54 5.03
N ASP A 101 5.42 22.11 6.24
CA ASP A 101 4.84 20.92 6.90
C ASP A 101 3.31 20.98 6.96
N ALA A 102 2.75 22.14 7.31
CA ALA A 102 1.30 22.35 7.43
C ALA A 102 0.53 22.06 6.12
N GLU A 103 1.19 22.20 4.97
CA GLU A 103 0.59 21.94 3.65
C GLU A 103 0.87 20.52 3.15
N ARG A 104 1.93 19.87 3.67
CA ARG A 104 2.27 18.46 3.37
C ARG A 104 1.34 17.48 4.08
N PHE A 105 0.92 17.78 5.30
CA PHE A 105 0.08 16.90 6.12
C PHE A 105 -1.40 17.19 5.93
N LYS A 106 -1.97 16.72 4.82
CA LYS A 106 -3.40 16.78 4.52
C LYS A 106 -4.14 15.55 5.08
N PRO A 107 -5.48 15.61 5.29
CA PRO A 107 -6.27 14.45 5.71
C PRO A 107 -6.18 13.26 4.74
N GLU A 108 -6.00 13.52 3.45
CA GLU A 108 -5.80 12.50 2.42
C GLU A 108 -4.38 11.90 2.45
N GLY A 109 -3.48 12.50 3.23
CA GLY A 109 -2.11 12.05 3.42
C GLY A 109 -1.14 12.57 2.36
N PHE A 110 0.16 12.42 2.66
CA PHE A 110 1.26 13.05 1.92
C PHE A 110 1.28 12.74 0.43
N TYR A 111 0.98 11.50 0.04
CA TYR A 111 1.07 11.06 -1.35
C TYR A 111 -0.18 11.36 -2.19
N HIS A 112 -1.27 11.86 -1.60
CA HIS A 112 -2.50 12.09 -2.35
C HIS A 112 -2.30 13.10 -3.49
N GLY A 113 -2.83 12.77 -4.67
CA GLY A 113 -2.76 13.59 -5.87
C GLY A 113 -1.45 13.44 -6.65
N MET A 114 -0.47 12.68 -6.14
CA MET A 114 0.80 12.51 -6.84
C MET A 114 0.68 11.60 -8.05
N ARG A 115 1.19 12.08 -9.20
CA ARG A 115 1.36 11.31 -10.42
C ARG A 115 2.53 10.35 -10.28
N VAL A 116 2.27 9.08 -10.60
CA VAL A 116 3.26 8.00 -10.61
C VAL A 116 3.10 7.11 -11.83
N ARG A 117 4.19 6.45 -12.21
CA ARG A 117 4.20 5.51 -13.34
C ARG A 117 4.41 4.08 -12.90
N SER A 118 3.61 3.16 -13.44
CA SER A 118 3.87 1.72 -13.38
C SER A 118 3.96 1.15 -14.80
N GLY A 119 5.16 0.73 -15.20
CA GLY A 119 5.44 0.36 -16.59
C GLY A 119 5.19 1.52 -17.55
N LYS A 120 4.24 1.36 -18.47
CA LYS A 120 3.83 2.38 -19.46
C LYS A 120 2.58 3.17 -19.07
N HIS A 121 2.03 2.91 -17.89
CA HIS A 121 0.77 3.51 -17.45
C HIS A 121 1.01 4.55 -16.36
N GLU A 122 0.26 5.64 -16.45
CA GLU A 122 0.25 6.71 -15.47
C GLU A 122 -0.95 6.57 -14.53
N PHE A 123 -0.69 6.75 -13.25
CA PHE A 123 -1.65 6.65 -12.17
C PHE A 123 -1.50 7.85 -11.23
N ILE A 124 -2.54 8.09 -10.46
CA ILE A 124 -2.56 9.01 -9.34
C ILE A 124 -2.68 8.20 -8.05
N LEU A 125 -1.86 8.57 -7.06
CA LEU A 125 -1.99 8.07 -5.69
C LEU A 125 -3.17 8.77 -5.02
N VAL A 126 -4.17 8.00 -4.59
CA VAL A 126 -5.40 8.52 -4.00
C VAL A 126 -5.52 8.02 -2.57
N GLY A 127 -5.38 8.96 -1.64
CA GLY A 127 -5.63 8.73 -0.22
C GLY A 127 -7.11 8.86 0.21
N PRO A 128 -7.40 8.72 1.51
CA PRO A 128 -6.44 8.53 2.61
C PRO A 128 -5.67 7.21 2.51
N SER A 129 -4.49 7.15 3.10
CA SER A 129 -3.74 5.91 3.20
C SER A 129 -4.45 4.89 4.08
N VAL A 130 -4.13 3.62 3.83
CA VAL A 130 -4.74 2.48 4.51
C VAL A 130 -3.63 1.61 5.09
N LYS A 131 -3.86 1.08 6.30
CA LYS A 131 -2.97 0.09 6.91
C LYS A 131 -3.41 -1.32 6.58
N PHE A 132 -2.48 -2.12 6.10
CA PHE A 132 -2.62 -3.56 5.91
C PHE A 132 -1.89 -4.25 7.06
N LEU A 133 -2.65 -5.02 7.82
CA LEU A 133 -2.22 -5.74 9.02
C LEU A 133 -2.39 -7.24 8.77
N PRO A 134 -1.59 -8.11 9.40
CA PRO A 134 -1.84 -9.54 9.34
C PRO A 134 -3.20 -9.86 9.96
N LYS A 135 -3.88 -10.85 9.39
CA LYS A 135 -4.95 -11.58 10.07
C LYS A 135 -4.34 -12.32 11.26
N GLU A 136 -5.09 -12.40 12.34
CA GLU A 136 -4.78 -13.30 13.44
C GLU A 136 -5.15 -14.73 13.00
N ASP A 137 -4.32 -15.72 13.35
CA ASP A 137 -4.56 -17.13 13.00
C ASP A 137 -5.89 -17.68 13.57
N SER A 138 -6.54 -16.93 14.47
CA SER A 138 -7.80 -17.26 15.14
C SER A 138 -9.06 -17.13 14.26
N GLU A 139 -9.00 -16.53 13.07
CA GLU A 139 -10.17 -16.41 12.16
C GLU A 139 -10.38 -17.64 11.24
N THR A 140 -9.67 -18.75 11.49
CA THR A 140 -9.71 -19.95 10.63
C THR A 140 -10.71 -21.03 11.08
N ILE A 141 -11.59 -20.73 12.05
CA ILE A 141 -12.55 -21.70 12.58
C ILE A 141 -13.98 -21.15 12.46
N GLU A 142 -14.56 -21.21 11.25
CA GLU A 142 -16.03 -21.18 11.11
C GLU A 142 -16.53 -21.79 9.77
N GLN A 143 -15.69 -22.55 9.06
CA GLN A 143 -16.11 -23.28 7.85
C GLN A 143 -16.03 -24.81 7.97
N ALA A 144 -15.57 -25.34 9.12
CA ALA A 144 -15.51 -26.78 9.37
C ALA A 144 -16.85 -27.36 9.85
N ASP A 145 -17.74 -26.57 10.45
CA ASP A 145 -18.95 -27.10 11.10
C ASP A 145 -20.17 -27.28 10.17
N LEU A 146 -20.07 -26.93 8.88
CA LEU A 146 -21.21 -27.07 7.95
C LEU A 146 -21.28 -28.46 7.28
N PHE A 147 -20.19 -29.24 7.28
CA PHE A 147 -20.14 -30.54 6.61
C PHE A 147 -20.40 -31.75 7.52
N ASP A 148 -20.42 -31.57 8.85
CA ASP A 148 -20.70 -32.63 9.82
C ASP A 148 -22.20 -32.69 10.23
N ALA A 149 -23.07 -31.89 9.62
CA ALA A 149 -24.51 -31.81 9.94
C ALA A 149 -25.44 -32.32 8.82
N LEU A 150 -24.95 -33.13 7.87
CA LEU A 150 -25.76 -33.77 6.82
C LEU A 150 -25.79 -35.29 6.94
#